data_AF-A0A842XQT0-F1
#
_entry.id   AF-A0A842XQT0-F1
#
_cell.length_a   1.000
_cell.length_b   1.000
_cell.length_c   1.000
_cell.angle_alpha   90.00
_cell.angle_beta   90.00
_cell.angle_gamma   90.00
#
_symmetry.space_group_name_H-M   'P 1'
#
loop_
_entity.id
_entity.type
_entity.pdbx_description
1 polymer ?
#
loop_
_entity_poly.entity_id
_entity_poly.type
_entity_poly.pdbx_seq_one_letter_code
_entity_poly.pdbx_strand_id
1 'polypeptide(L)' 'MKGSEKSLIKAETSKILIEDGRVVCIGAFGEKIEVENAELSEINLMKHEIILRPKKG' A
#
# COMPACT_ATOMS: atom_id res chain seq x y z
N MET A 1 -10.65 -16.47 -13.75
CA MET A 1 -10.36 -15.11 -13.29
C MET A 1 -8.84 -14.95 -13.28
N LYS A 2 -8.26 -14.14 -14.18
CA LYS A 2 -6.81 -13.89 -14.17
C LYS A 2 -6.49 -13.14 -12.89
N GLY A 3 -5.78 -13.79 -11.97
CA GLY A 3 -5.28 -13.13 -10.76
C GLY A 3 -4.42 -11.95 -11.19
N SER A 4 -4.80 -10.74 -10.80
CA SER A 4 -3.95 -9.57 -10.96
C SER A 4 -2.65 -9.85 -10.21
N GLU A 5 -1.55 -9.93 -10.94
CA GLU A 5 -0.21 -10.11 -10.39
C GLU A 5 0.05 -8.99 -9.38
N LYS A 6 0.25 -9.35 -8.11
CA LYS A 6 0.57 -8.40 -7.04
C LYS A 6 2.08 -8.26 -6.99
N SER A 7 2.59 -7.03 -6.96
CA SER A 7 3.99 -6.74 -6.61
C SER A 7 4.08 -6.30 -5.15
N LEU A 8 5.10 -6.78 -4.44
CA LEU A 8 5.38 -6.32 -3.09
C LEU A 8 5.98 -4.92 -3.15
N ILE A 9 5.33 -3.95 -2.51
CA ILE A 9 5.81 -2.56 -2.40
C ILE A 9 6.73 -2.42 -1.18
N LYS A 10 6.25 -2.82 0.01
CA LYS A 10 7.01 -2.77 1.25
C LYS A 10 6.53 -3.85 2.24
N ALA A 11 7.49 -4.63 2.74
CA ALA A 11 7.27 -5.54 3.86
C ALA A 11 7.23 -4.79 5.19
N GLU A 12 6.57 -5.40 6.18
CA GLU A 12 6.57 -4.95 7.58
C GLU A 12 6.13 -3.49 7.77
N THR A 13 5.14 -3.05 6.99
CA THR A 13 4.53 -1.73 7.14
C THR A 13 3.77 -1.67 8.46
N SER A 14 4.12 -0.72 9.32
CA SER A 14 3.50 -0.49 10.63
C SER A 14 2.48 0.64 10.60
N LYS A 15 2.63 1.59 9.67
CA LYS A 15 1.74 2.74 9.51
C LYS A 15 1.59 3.12 8.03
N ILE A 16 0.39 3.51 7.65
CA ILE A 16 0.10 4.10 6.34
C ILE A 16 -0.45 5.51 6.54
N LEU A 17 0.03 6.45 5.72
CA LEU A 17 -0.55 7.78 5.54
C LEU A 17 -1.09 7.88 4.12
N ILE A 18 -2.26 8.49 3.96
CA ILE A 18 -2.85 8.80 2.67
C ILE A 18 -2.85 10.31 2.56
N GLU A 19 -2.13 10.84 1.58
CA GLU A 19 -1.95 12.29 1.40
C GLU A 19 -2.15 12.58 -0.09
N ASP A 20 -3.12 13.40 -0.46
CA ASP A 20 -3.32 13.98 -1.81
C ASP A 20 -2.79 13.15 -3.02
N GLY A 21 -3.33 11.94 -3.20
CA GLY A 21 -3.00 11.10 -4.37
C GLY A 21 -1.72 10.25 -4.23
N ARG A 22 -1.07 10.27 -3.06
CA ARG A 22 0.00 9.37 -2.68
C ARG A 22 -0.35 8.56 -1.43
N VAL A 23 0.27 7.39 -1.32
CA VAL A 23 0.24 6.55 -0.13
C VAL A 23 1.66 6.42 0.41
N VAL A 24 1.86 6.78 1.67
CA VAL A 24 3.16 6.66 2.35
C VAL A 24 3.11 5.46 3.29
N CYS A 25 3.94 4.46 3.01
CA CYS A 25 4.08 3.26 3.84
C CYS A 25 5.30 3.40 4.73
N ILE A 26 5.10 3.34 6.05
CA ILE A 26 6.12 3.53 7.07
C ILE A 26 6.27 2.22 7.85
N GLY A 27 7.50 1.72 8.01
CA GLY A 27 7.75 0.56 8.84
C GLY A 27 8.11 0.91 10.28
N ALA A 28 8.34 -0.12 11.09
CA ALA A 28 8.48 0.02 12.54
C ALA A 28 9.67 0.89 12.98
N PHE A 29 10.71 1.00 12.15
CA PHE A 29 11.92 1.77 12.45
C PHE A 29 11.97 3.12 11.71
N GLY A 30 10.85 3.54 11.11
CA GLY A 30 10.69 4.86 10.50
C GLY A 30 11.11 4.93 9.03
N GLU A 31 11.52 3.83 8.42
CA GLU A 31 11.79 3.75 6.99
C GLU A 31 10.51 3.91 6.17
N LYS A 32 10.58 4.70 5.10
CA LYS A 32 9.42 5.12 4.32
C LYS A 32 9.58 4.77 2.86
N ILE A 33 8.47 4.40 2.22
CA ILE A 33 8.31 4.43 0.77
C ILE A 33 7.06 5.21 0.43
N GLU A 34 7.14 6.02 -0.62
CA GLU A 34 6.01 6.75 -1.17
C GLU A 34 5.55 6.08 -2.46
N VAL A 35 4.24 5.92 -2.59
CA VAL A 35 3.60 5.36 -3.78
C VAL A 35 2.69 6.44 -4.35
N GLU A 36 3.13 7.05 -5.45
CA GLU A 36 2.35 8.04 -6.18
C GLU A 36 1.22 7.40 -6.99
N ASN A 37 0.16 8.18 -7.26
CA ASN A 37 -0.98 7.76 -8.06
C ASN A 37 -1.59 6.44 -7.59
N ALA A 38 -1.61 6.22 -6.27
CA ALA A 38 -2.15 5.02 -5.65
C ALA A 38 -3.25 5.37 -4.66
N GLU A 39 -4.17 4.43 -4.49
CA GLU A 39 -5.19 4.48 -3.46
C GLU A 39 -5.31 3.14 -2.74
N LEU A 40 -5.77 3.21 -1.50
CA LEU A 40 -6.04 2.03 -0.69
C LEU A 40 -7.22 1.27 -1.28
N SER A 41 -7.02 0.00 -1.64
CA SER A 41 -8.07 -0.86 -2.20
C SER A 41 -8.66 -1.82 -1.16
N GLU A 42 -7.80 -2.47 -0.36
CA GLU A 42 -8.21 -3.46 0.64
C GLU A 42 -7.22 -3.47 1.80
N ILE A 43 -7.74 -3.65 3.03
CA ILE A 43 -6.95 -4.00 4.21
C ILE A 43 -7.43 -5.37 4.69
N ASN A 44 -6.55 -6.37 4.65
CA ASN A 44 -6.82 -7.72 5.11
C ASN A 44 -5.99 -8.03 6.35
N LEU A 45 -6.57 -7.79 7.52
CA LEU A 45 -5.88 -7.97 8.81
C LEU A 45 -5.58 -9.43 9.13
N MET A 46 -6.34 -10.39 8.60
CA MET A 46 -6.09 -11.82 8.83
C MET A 46 -4.92 -12.34 8.01
N LYS A 47 -4.70 -11.77 6.81
CA LYS A 47 -3.59 -12.12 5.92
C LYS A 47 -2.36 -11.23 6.12
N HIS A 48 -2.46 -10.21 6.96
CA HIS A 48 -1.42 -9.19 7.16
C HIS A 48 -1.06 -8.49 5.83
N GLU A 49 -2.07 -8.25 4.99
CA GLU A 49 -1.90 -7.63 3.67
C GLU A 49 -2.64 -6.30 3.59
N ILE A 50 -2.00 -5.33 2.94
CA ILE A 50 -2.64 -4.09 2.51
C ILE A 50 -2.44 -3.99 1.00
N ILE A 51 -3.55 -3.85 0.27
CA ILE A 51 -3.56 -3.81 -1.18
C ILE A 51 -3.80 -2.38 -1.65
N LEU A 52 -2.83 -1.87 -2.40
CA LEU A 52 -2.94 -0.62 -3.13
C LEU A 52 -3.31 -0.90 -4.58
N ARG A 53 -4.02 0.03 -5.20
CA ARG A 53 -4.28 0.01 -6.64
C ARG A 53 -3.96 1.37 -7.25
N PRO A 54 -3.66 1.44 -8.56
CA PRO A 54 -3.53 2.72 -9.24
C PRO A 54 -4.81 3.55 -9.09
N LYS A 55 -4.65 4.83 -8.76
CA LYS A 55 -5.74 5.80 -8.72
C LYS A 55 -6.20 6.03 -10.16
N LYS A 56 -7.48 5.81 -10.43
CA LYS A 56 -8.06 6.18 -11.73
C LYS A 56 -8.29 7.70 -11.69
N GLY A 57 -7.77 8.40 -12.70
CA GLY A 57 -8.07 9.81 -12.94
C GLY A 57 -9.54 10.04 -13.23
#